data_AF-A0A086A9A0-F1
#
_entry.id   AF-A0A086A9A0-F1
#
_cell.length_a   1.000
_cell.length_b   1.000
_cell.length_c   1.000
_cell.angle_alpha   90.00
_cell.angle_beta   90.00
_cell.angle_gamma   90.00
#
_symmetry.space_group_name_H-M   'P 1'
#
loop_
_entity.id
_entity.type
_entity.pdbx_description
1 polymer ?
#
loop_
_entity_poly.entity_id
_entity_poly.type
_entity_poly.pdbx_seq_one_letter_code
_entity_poly.pdbx_strand_id
1 'polypeptide(L)'
;MEDTFKVILYLNNGFLVLSALIGLIKFKHLKNIEKWYVYYIIFLFLIESIVKISIYLLQLENVDFLYPLYVSGELLILGILFIKKSNLSYYWYIPIVAAIGYFLIGNNIGTNELKKVISNIIVISFVGYSLLTEIKKTKINDRFLLVDAFIFMYYAVSVFVFFLLRQLKTFSNDEVYLIWNVNNLLCCFLYISIIYTFLKLKK
;
A
#
# COMPACT_ATOMS: atom_id res chain seq x y z
N MET A 1 -23.84 3.82 -9.24
CA MET A 1 -22.69 2.94 -8.92
C MET A 1 -22.24 2.99 -7.45
N GLU A 2 -22.88 3.82 -6.62
CA GLU A 2 -22.51 4.03 -5.21
C GLU A 2 -22.67 2.79 -4.33
N ASP A 3 -23.74 2.00 -4.48
CA ASP A 3 -23.95 0.78 -3.68
C ASP A 3 -22.89 -0.29 -3.95
N THR A 4 -22.55 -0.49 -5.23
CA THR A 4 -21.46 -1.37 -5.64
C THR A 4 -20.13 -0.90 -5.04
N PHE A 5 -19.89 0.42 -5.03
CA PHE A 5 -18.71 1.00 -4.40
C PHE A 5 -18.65 0.72 -2.89
N LYS A 6 -19.76 0.91 -2.17
CA LYS A 6 -19.85 0.60 -0.73
C LYS A 6 -19.57 -0.88 -0.46
N VAL A 7 -20.15 -1.80 -1.24
CA VAL A 7 -19.91 -3.24 -1.08
C VAL A 7 -18.43 -3.60 -1.25
N ILE A 8 -17.80 -3.10 -2.33
CA ILE A 8 -16.38 -3.34 -2.58
C ILE A 8 -15.52 -2.74 -1.47
N LEU A 9 -15.85 -1.55 -0.99
CA LEU A 9 -15.14 -0.90 0.10
C LEU A 9 -15.24 -1.69 1.42
N TYR A 10 -16.43 -2.19 1.78
CA TYR A 10 -16.60 -3.03 2.97
C TYR A 10 -15.84 -4.35 2.85
N LEU A 11 -15.84 -4.95 1.67
CA LEU A 11 -15.12 -6.18 1.39
C LEU A 11 -13.59 -5.96 1.48
N ASN A 12 -13.09 -4.85 0.93
CA ASN A 12 -11.69 -4.45 1.06
C ASN A 12 -11.27 -4.29 2.53
N ASN A 13 -12.10 -3.61 3.30
CA ASN A 13 -11.90 -3.43 4.74
C ASN A 13 -11.93 -4.76 5.52
N GLY A 14 -12.84 -5.66 5.17
CA GLY A 14 -12.91 -7.00 5.74
C GLY A 14 -11.62 -7.80 5.50
N PHE A 15 -11.10 -7.77 4.27
CA PHE A 15 -9.82 -8.42 3.96
C PHE A 15 -8.63 -7.75 4.64
N LEU A 16 -8.61 -6.43 4.79
CA LEU A 16 -7.58 -5.73 5.56
C LEU A 16 -7.55 -6.22 7.02
N VAL A 17 -8.72 -6.28 7.68
CA VAL A 17 -8.84 -6.79 9.05
C VAL A 17 -8.37 -8.24 9.15
N LEU A 18 -8.84 -9.11 8.25
CA LEU A 18 -8.43 -10.52 8.21
C LEU A 18 -6.92 -10.66 8.03
N SER A 19 -6.33 -9.90 7.11
CA SER A 19 -4.89 -9.93 6.85
C SER A 19 -4.08 -9.46 8.05
N ALA A 20 -4.56 -8.45 8.79
CA ALA A 20 -3.92 -7.95 10.00
C ALA A 20 -3.97 -9.00 11.13
N LEU A 21 -5.14 -9.60 11.37
CA LEU A 21 -5.31 -10.64 12.39
C LEU A 21 -4.45 -11.88 12.10
N ILE A 22 -4.49 -12.39 10.87
CA ILE A 22 -3.68 -13.54 10.46
C ILE A 22 -2.19 -13.21 10.54
N GLY A 23 -1.78 -12.01 10.12
CA GLY A 23 -0.41 -11.52 10.22
C GLY A 23 0.10 -11.51 11.66
N LEU A 24 -0.71 -11.04 12.61
CA LEU A 24 -0.39 -11.05 14.05
C LEU A 24 -0.26 -12.48 14.60
N ILE A 25 -1.18 -13.38 14.26
CA ILE A 25 -1.15 -14.79 14.71
C ILE A 25 0.12 -15.49 14.18
N LYS A 26 0.48 -15.23 12.92
CA LYS A 26 1.64 -15.85 12.26
C LYS A 26 2.96 -15.12 12.51
N PHE A 27 2.95 -14.00 13.23
CA PHE A 27 4.11 -13.12 13.41
C PHE A 27 5.36 -13.85 13.93
N LYS A 28 5.19 -14.80 14.86
CA LYS A 28 6.28 -15.60 15.43
C LYS A 28 6.96 -16.55 14.43
N HIS A 29 6.28 -16.93 13.36
CA HIS A 29 6.76 -17.89 12.36
C HIS A 29 7.46 -17.21 11.16
N LEU A 30 7.43 -15.88 11.11
CA LEU A 30 8.00 -15.07 10.04
C LEU A 30 9.49 -14.81 10.27
N LYS A 31 10.28 -14.86 9.20
CA LYS A 31 11.65 -14.36 9.20
C LYS A 31 11.66 -12.84 9.43
N ASN A 32 12.78 -12.30 9.90
CA ASN A 32 12.89 -10.86 10.21
C ASN A 32 12.55 -9.93 9.03
N ILE A 33 12.83 -10.35 7.79
CA ILE A 33 12.46 -9.59 6.59
C ILE A 33 10.94 -9.68 6.35
N GLU A 34 10.34 -10.86 6.52
CA GLU A 34 8.92 -11.09 6.23
C GLU A 34 7.99 -10.41 7.25
N LYS A 35 8.48 -10.11 8.46
CA LYS A 35 7.75 -9.31 9.45
C LYS A 35 7.37 -7.92 8.93
N TRP A 36 8.12 -7.38 7.97
CA TRP A 36 7.80 -6.09 7.35
C TRP A 36 6.49 -6.11 6.56
N TYR A 37 6.06 -7.25 6.00
CA TYR A 37 4.71 -7.37 5.41
C TYR A 37 3.61 -7.24 6.48
N VAL A 38 3.84 -7.74 7.68
CA VAL A 38 2.90 -7.58 8.79
C VAL A 38 2.88 -6.13 9.27
N TYR A 39 4.04 -5.48 9.40
CA TYR A 39 4.09 -4.05 9.73
C TYR A 39 3.38 -3.19 8.69
N TYR A 40 3.52 -3.50 7.40
CA TYR A 40 2.80 -2.85 6.32
C TYR A 40 1.28 -2.96 6.50
N ILE A 41 0.78 -4.18 6.71
CA ILE A 41 -0.66 -4.40 6.86
C ILE A 41 -1.21 -3.77 8.15
N ILE A 42 -0.49 -3.86 9.26
CA ILE A 42 -0.88 -3.20 10.51
C ILE A 42 -0.91 -1.69 10.32
N PHE A 43 0.08 -1.11 9.64
CA PHE A 43 0.11 0.32 9.36
C PHE A 43 -1.11 0.76 8.54
N LEU A 44 -1.44 0.05 7.46
CA LEU A 44 -2.64 0.33 6.67
C LEU A 44 -3.92 0.21 7.51
N PHE A 45 -4.03 -0.84 8.31
CA PHE A 45 -5.16 -1.03 9.22
C PHE A 45 -5.31 0.11 10.24
N LEU A 46 -4.19 0.57 10.82
CA LEU A 46 -4.21 1.67 11.78
C LEU A 46 -4.62 2.99 11.14
N ILE A 47 -4.06 3.34 9.98
CA ILE A 47 -4.44 4.55 9.24
C ILE A 47 -5.93 4.53 8.90
N GLU A 48 -6.42 3.42 8.34
CA GLU A 48 -7.84 3.26 7.98
C GLU A 48 -8.75 3.36 9.22
N SER A 49 -8.31 2.79 10.35
CA SER A 49 -9.05 2.87 11.61
C SER A 49 -9.08 4.31 12.15
N ILE A 50 -7.95 5.03 12.11
CA ILE A 50 -7.88 6.43 12.55
C ILE A 50 -8.78 7.31 11.68
N VAL A 51 -8.78 7.11 10.36
CA VAL A 51 -9.67 7.84 9.44
C VAL A 51 -11.13 7.61 9.82
N LYS A 52 -11.56 6.36 10.02
CA LYS A 52 -12.94 6.04 10.41
C LYS A 52 -13.32 6.58 11.78
N ILE A 53 -12.44 6.46 12.78
CA ILE A 53 -12.68 7.02 14.11
C ILE A 53 -12.81 8.55 14.01
N SER A 54 -11.97 9.21 13.21
CA SER A 54 -12.02 10.66 13.01
C SER A 54 -13.34 11.12 12.39
N ILE A 55 -13.83 10.40 11.37
CA ILE A 55 -15.08 10.74 10.68
C ILE A 55 -16.30 10.39 11.53
N TYR A 56 -16.39 9.16 12.06
CA TYR A 56 -17.60 8.67 12.72
C TYR A 56 -17.72 9.08 14.19
N LEU A 57 -16.61 9.13 14.93
CA LEU A 57 -16.61 9.37 16.37
C LEU A 57 -16.30 10.83 16.71
N LEU A 58 -15.36 11.44 15.99
CA LEU A 58 -14.97 12.85 16.19
C LEU A 58 -15.69 13.84 15.26
N GLN A 59 -16.48 13.35 14.30
CA GLN A 59 -17.23 14.16 13.32
C GLN A 59 -16.36 15.19 12.59
N LEU A 60 -15.08 14.87 12.38
CA LEU A 60 -14.17 15.75 11.67
C LEU A 60 -14.53 15.75 10.17
N GLU A 61 -14.90 16.92 9.65
CA GLU A 61 -15.22 17.10 8.22
C GLU A 61 -14.00 16.93 7.31
N ASN A 62 -12.80 17.15 7.84
CA ASN A 62 -11.56 17.08 7.08
C ASN A 62 -10.49 16.21 7.80
N VAL A 63 -10.03 15.17 7.10
CA VAL A 63 -8.98 14.23 7.53
C VAL A 63 -7.71 14.31 6.67
N ASP A 64 -7.58 15.35 5.84
CA ASP A 64 -6.47 15.56 4.90
C ASP A 64 -5.11 15.63 5.59
N PHE A 65 -5.08 16.00 6.89
CA PHE A 65 -3.85 16.02 7.68
C PHE A 65 -3.21 14.63 7.86
N LEU A 66 -4.00 13.54 7.74
CA LEU A 66 -3.51 12.16 7.78
C LEU A 66 -2.85 11.75 6.46
N TYR A 67 -3.16 12.43 5.36
CA TYR A 67 -2.70 12.03 4.04
C TYR A 67 -1.17 12.03 3.89
N PRO A 68 -0.43 13.07 4.30
CA PRO A 68 1.03 13.05 4.26
C PRO A 68 1.64 11.94 5.13
N LEU A 69 1.03 11.66 6.29
CA LEU A 69 1.46 10.59 7.19
C LEU A 69 1.25 9.22 6.54
N TYR A 70 0.09 9.02 5.90
CA TYR A 70 -0.22 7.81 5.16
C TYR A 70 0.79 7.57 4.03
N VAL A 71 1.02 8.55 3.15
CA VAL A 71 1.94 8.44 2.02
C VAL A 71 3.38 8.19 2.49
N SER A 72 3.82 8.93 3.49
CA SER A 72 5.19 8.83 4.01
C SER A 72 5.44 7.52 4.75
N GLY A 73 4.51 7.09 5.59
CA GLY A 73 4.63 5.84 6.34
C GLY A 73 4.58 4.61 5.43
N GLU A 74 3.72 4.63 4.42
CA GLU A 74 3.64 3.58 3.40
C GLU A 74 4.96 3.45 2.64
N LEU A 75 5.52 4.59 2.18
CA LEU A 75 6.82 4.63 1.50
C LEU A 75 7.95 4.14 2.39
N LEU A 76 7.97 4.54 3.67
CA LEU A 76 8.98 4.13 4.63
C LEU A 76 8.97 2.61 4.82
N ILE A 77 7.80 2.03 5.08
CA ILE A 77 7.68 0.61 5.40
C ILE A 77 8.03 -0.25 4.18
N LEU A 78 7.47 0.07 3.01
CA LEU A 78 7.75 -0.67 1.79
C LEU A 78 9.19 -0.46 1.32
N GLY A 79 9.71 0.76 1.43
CA GLY A 79 11.10 1.06 1.12
C GLY A 79 12.07 0.25 1.99
N ILE A 80 11.85 0.18 3.31
CA ILE A 80 12.67 -0.65 4.19
C ILE A 80 12.55 -2.15 3.85
N LEU A 81 11.33 -2.63 3.59
CA LEU A 81 11.07 -4.01 3.19
C LEU A 81 11.92 -4.39 1.98
N PHE A 82 11.83 -3.63 0.89
CA PHE A 82 12.48 -3.97 -0.37
C PHE A 82 13.98 -3.71 -0.36
N ILE A 83 14.48 -2.70 0.36
CA ILE A 83 15.94 -2.54 0.57
C ILE A 83 16.52 -3.77 1.27
N LYS A 84 15.88 -4.22 2.37
CA LYS A 84 16.35 -5.40 3.11
C LYS A 84 16.21 -6.67 2.29
N LYS A 85 15.10 -6.82 1.56
CA LYS A 85 14.81 -8.01 0.76
C LYS A 85 15.76 -8.17 -0.41
N SER A 86 16.07 -7.07 -1.12
CA SER A 86 17.02 -7.07 -2.23
C SER A 86 18.49 -6.97 -1.79
N ASN A 87 18.77 -6.95 -0.49
CA ASN A 87 20.10 -6.81 0.10
C ASN A 87 20.87 -5.59 -0.46
N LEU A 88 20.16 -4.48 -0.63
CA LEU A 88 20.72 -3.22 -1.12
C LEU A 88 21.58 -2.55 -0.05
N SER A 89 22.52 -1.70 -0.48
CA SER A 89 23.39 -0.94 0.44
C SER A 89 22.58 0.03 1.30
N TYR A 90 23.10 0.33 2.50
CA TYR A 90 22.47 1.28 3.43
C TYR A 90 22.23 2.68 2.82
N TYR A 91 23.01 3.07 1.81
CA TYR A 91 22.83 4.35 1.12
C TYR A 91 21.46 4.52 0.47
N TRP A 92 20.76 3.42 0.16
CA TRP A 92 19.39 3.48 -0.39
C TRP A 92 18.34 3.97 0.61
N TYR A 93 18.65 4.04 1.91
CA TYR A 93 17.76 4.69 2.89
C TYR A 93 17.73 6.22 2.74
N ILE A 94 18.82 6.84 2.25
CA ILE A 94 18.92 8.30 2.08
C ILE A 94 17.82 8.86 1.18
N PRO A 95 17.60 8.36 -0.06
CA PRO A 95 16.54 8.89 -0.92
C PRO A 95 15.14 8.68 -0.35
N ILE A 96 14.90 7.59 0.41
CA ILE A 96 13.61 7.36 1.07
C ILE A 96 13.36 8.41 2.15
N VAL A 97 14.35 8.65 3.03
CA VAL A 97 14.23 9.63 4.11
C VAL A 97 14.06 11.05 3.54
N ALA A 98 14.79 11.37 2.47
CA ALA A 98 14.63 12.65 1.78
C ALA A 98 13.22 12.81 1.18
N ALA A 99 12.68 11.78 0.53
CA ALA A 99 11.33 11.79 -0.03
C ALA A 99 10.26 11.95 1.06
N ILE A 100 10.41 11.26 2.19
CA ILE A 100 9.54 11.40 3.37
C ILE A 100 9.57 12.83 3.90
N GLY A 101 10.76 13.40 4.07
CA GLY A 101 10.92 14.79 4.50
C GLY A 101 10.18 15.76 3.57
N TYR A 102 10.32 15.57 2.26
CA TYR A 102 9.60 16.36 1.27
C TYR A 102 8.07 16.17 1.34
N PHE A 103 7.59 14.95 1.58
CA PHE A 103 6.15 14.67 1.66
C PHE A 103 5.49 15.29 2.90
N LEU A 104 6.22 15.39 4.01
CA LEU A 104 5.74 16.03 5.24
C LEU A 104 5.74 17.56 5.16
N ILE A 105 6.53 18.16 4.27
CA ILE A 105 6.62 19.61 4.10
C ILE A 105 5.59 20.09 3.06
N GLY A 106 4.71 21.02 3.45
CA GLY A 106 3.73 21.68 2.58
C GLY A 106 2.47 20.85 2.29
N ASN A 107 1.36 21.17 2.96
CA ASN A 107 0.07 20.48 2.83
C ASN A 107 -0.94 21.27 1.98
N ASN A 108 -0.66 21.45 0.70
CA ASN A 108 -1.66 21.98 -0.23
C ASN A 108 -2.33 20.81 -0.96
N ILE A 109 -3.66 20.84 -1.10
CA ILE A 109 -4.48 19.74 -1.68
C ILE A 109 -3.92 19.27 -3.04
N GLY A 110 -3.60 20.18 -3.96
CA GLY A 110 -3.04 19.83 -5.28
C GLY A 110 -1.63 19.22 -5.24
N THR A 111 -0.86 19.46 -4.16
CA THR A 111 0.46 18.84 -3.98
C THR A 111 0.37 17.42 -3.41
N ASN A 112 -0.71 17.10 -2.69
CA ASN A 112 -0.89 15.79 -2.07
C ASN A 112 -1.05 14.67 -3.10
N GLU A 113 -1.89 14.88 -4.12
CA GLU A 113 -2.07 13.91 -5.21
C GLU A 113 -0.75 13.59 -5.93
N LEU A 114 0.06 14.62 -6.20
CA LEU A 114 1.39 14.49 -6.78
C LEU A 114 2.33 13.67 -5.88
N LYS A 115 2.33 13.94 -4.57
CA LYS A 115 3.15 13.22 -3.59
C LYS A 115 2.82 11.72 -3.59
N LYS A 116 1.54 11.35 -3.68
CA LYS A 116 1.13 9.93 -3.76
C LYS A 116 1.59 9.26 -5.05
N VAL A 117 1.46 9.94 -6.19
CA VAL A 117 1.96 9.41 -7.47
C VAL A 117 3.47 9.17 -7.41
N ILE A 118 4.24 10.15 -6.89
CA ILE A 118 5.69 10.02 -6.75
C ILE A 118 6.04 8.86 -5.80
N SER A 119 5.35 8.76 -4.66
CA SER A 119 5.52 7.65 -3.71
C SER A 119 5.32 6.29 -4.37
N ASN A 120 4.22 6.13 -5.11
CA ASN A 120 3.91 4.89 -5.80
C ASN A 120 4.98 4.53 -6.84
N ILE A 121 5.50 5.52 -7.61
CA ILE A 121 6.59 5.29 -8.58
C ILE A 121 7.86 4.77 -7.89
N ILE A 122 8.21 5.34 -6.73
CA ILE A 122 9.36 4.89 -5.94
C ILE A 122 9.14 3.45 -5.47
N VAL A 123 7.95 3.15 -4.94
CA VAL A 123 7.58 1.78 -4.51
C VAL A 123 7.68 0.79 -5.67
N ILE A 124 7.10 1.10 -6.83
CA ILE A 124 7.15 0.27 -8.04
C ILE A 124 8.60 -0.02 -8.45
N SER A 125 9.48 0.98 -8.36
CA SER A 125 10.89 0.84 -8.72
C SER A 125 11.62 -0.15 -7.79
N PHE A 126 11.38 -0.06 -6.47
CA PHE A 126 11.95 -1.00 -5.49
C PHE A 126 11.39 -2.41 -5.64
N VAL A 127 10.06 -2.55 -5.75
CA VAL A 127 9.41 -3.85 -5.91
C VAL A 127 9.83 -4.50 -7.23
N GLY A 128 9.83 -3.72 -8.32
CA GLY A 128 10.24 -4.19 -9.64
C GLY A 128 11.69 -4.66 -9.66
N TYR A 129 12.60 -3.95 -9.00
CA TYR A 129 13.98 -4.41 -8.82
C TYR A 129 14.05 -5.73 -8.04
N SER A 130 13.30 -5.85 -6.94
CA SER A 130 13.22 -7.09 -6.15
C SER A 130 12.69 -8.27 -6.98
N LEU A 131 11.63 -8.07 -7.76
CA LEU A 131 11.08 -9.09 -8.64
C LEU A 131 12.06 -9.51 -9.74
N LEU A 132 12.69 -8.54 -10.42
CA LEU A 132 13.68 -8.82 -11.46
C LEU A 132 14.90 -9.57 -10.92
N THR A 133 15.35 -9.24 -9.71
CA THR A 133 16.46 -9.95 -9.07
C THR A 133 16.08 -11.36 -8.66
N GLU A 134 14.83 -11.61 -8.24
CA GLU A 134 14.36 -12.97 -7.92
C GLU A 134 14.19 -13.83 -9.18
N ILE A 135 13.70 -13.27 -10.29
CA ILE A 135 13.59 -13.96 -11.58
C ILE A 135 14.96 -14.37 -12.13
N LYS A 136 16.00 -13.57 -11.88
CA LYS A 136 17.38 -13.87 -12.30
C LYS A 136 18.04 -15.01 -11.50
N LYS A 137 17.48 -15.42 -10.36
CA LYS A 137 18.05 -16.49 -9.53
C LYS A 137 17.69 -17.86 -10.11
N THR A 138 18.64 -18.79 -10.06
CA THR A 138 18.47 -20.18 -10.51
C THR A 138 17.46 -20.99 -9.69
N LYS A 139 17.17 -20.57 -8.45
CA LYS A 139 16.12 -21.12 -7.61
C LYS A 139 15.33 -19.99 -6.96
N ILE A 140 14.04 -19.94 -7.25
CA ILE A 140 13.09 -19.07 -6.56
C ILE A 140 12.91 -19.61 -5.14
N ASN A 141 13.37 -18.86 -4.15
CA ASN A 141 13.27 -19.27 -2.73
C ASN A 141 12.41 -18.29 -1.91
N ASP A 142 11.91 -17.24 -2.56
CA ASP A 142 11.09 -16.25 -1.91
C ASP A 142 9.64 -16.72 -1.71
N ARG A 143 9.27 -16.94 -0.44
CA ARG A 143 7.92 -17.33 -0.03
C ARG A 143 6.87 -16.25 -0.32
N PHE A 144 7.29 -15.00 -0.45
CA PHE A 144 6.44 -13.83 -0.64
C PHE A 144 6.47 -13.29 -2.08
N LEU A 145 7.02 -14.04 -3.06
CA LEU A 145 7.10 -13.60 -4.45
C LEU A 145 5.72 -13.20 -5.03
N LEU A 146 4.68 -13.97 -4.69
CA LEU A 146 3.32 -13.69 -5.13
C LEU A 146 2.80 -12.38 -4.54
N VAL A 147 3.07 -12.11 -3.25
CA VAL A 147 2.70 -10.84 -2.61
C VAL A 147 3.42 -9.67 -3.27
N ASP A 148 4.72 -9.81 -3.56
CA ASP A 148 5.49 -8.78 -4.25
C ASP A 148 4.91 -8.45 -5.63
N ALA A 149 4.48 -9.47 -6.38
CA ALA A 149 3.84 -9.28 -7.68
C ALA A 149 2.53 -8.49 -7.55
N PHE A 150 1.71 -8.79 -6.54
CA PHE A 150 0.48 -8.04 -6.26
C PHE A 150 0.76 -6.62 -5.75
N ILE A 151 1.82 -6.41 -4.96
CA ILE A 151 2.27 -5.06 -4.58
C ILE A 151 2.63 -4.29 -5.84
N PHE A 152 3.50 -4.84 -6.70
CA PHE A 152 3.89 -4.21 -7.96
C PHE A 152 2.66 -3.85 -8.82
N MET A 153 1.76 -4.81 -9.01
CA MET A 153 0.55 -4.62 -9.82
C MET A 153 -0.37 -3.55 -9.24
N TYR A 154 -0.64 -3.60 -7.93
CA TYR A 154 -1.47 -2.62 -7.24
C TYR A 154 -0.90 -1.21 -7.43
N TYR A 155 0.35 -0.98 -7.03
CA TYR A 155 0.94 0.35 -7.10
C TYR A 155 1.08 0.85 -8.55
N ALA A 156 1.40 -0.03 -9.50
CA ALA A 156 1.47 0.32 -10.92
C ALA A 156 0.13 0.84 -11.44
N VAL A 157 -0.96 0.11 -11.20
CA VAL A 157 -2.28 0.56 -11.63
C VAL A 157 -2.73 1.79 -10.84
N SER A 158 -2.44 1.87 -9.54
CA SER A 158 -2.76 3.06 -8.73
C SER A 158 -2.12 4.33 -9.29
N VAL A 159 -0.89 4.28 -9.83
CA VAL A 159 -0.27 5.45 -10.50
C VAL A 159 -1.16 5.94 -11.64
N PHE A 160 -1.59 5.05 -12.53
CA PHE A 160 -2.48 5.42 -13.65
C PHE A 160 -3.83 5.95 -13.15
N VAL A 161 -4.41 5.32 -12.12
CA VAL A 161 -5.65 5.76 -11.49
C VAL A 161 -5.52 7.20 -10.96
N PHE A 162 -4.47 7.51 -10.20
CA PHE A 162 -4.27 8.86 -9.67
C PHE A 162 -3.98 9.89 -10.79
N PHE A 163 -3.26 9.51 -11.85
CA PHE A 163 -3.07 10.37 -13.01
C PHE A 163 -4.39 10.67 -13.74
N LEU A 164 -5.24 9.66 -13.93
CA LEU A 164 -6.56 9.81 -14.53
C LEU A 164 -7.44 10.74 -13.68
N LEU A 165 -7.52 10.50 -12.36
CA LEU A 165 -8.29 11.36 -11.45
C LEU A 165 -7.83 12.82 -11.51
N ARG A 166 -6.52 13.08 -11.64
CA ARG A 166 -5.98 14.44 -11.73
C ARG A 166 -6.28 15.15 -13.05
N GLN A 167 -6.20 14.43 -14.17
CA GLN A 167 -6.41 15.02 -15.50
C GLN A 167 -7.87 15.41 -15.75
N LEU A 168 -8.78 14.91 -14.92
CA LEU A 168 -10.18 14.84 -15.24
C LEU A 168 -11.03 15.57 -14.19
N LYS A 169 -10.85 16.90 -14.09
CA LYS A 169 -11.72 17.82 -13.31
C LYS A 169 -13.19 17.86 -13.79
N THR A 170 -13.52 17.10 -14.84
CA THR A 170 -14.82 17.11 -15.55
C THR A 170 -15.60 15.80 -15.44
N PHE A 171 -15.11 14.81 -14.69
CA PHE A 171 -15.78 13.52 -14.57
C PHE A 171 -17.03 13.62 -13.69
N SER A 172 -18.06 12.87 -14.09
CA SER A 172 -19.25 12.66 -13.27
C SER A 172 -18.92 11.81 -12.04
N ASN A 173 -19.70 11.97 -10.97
CA ASN A 173 -19.53 11.19 -9.73
C ASN A 173 -19.47 9.68 -9.99
N ASP A 174 -20.23 9.21 -10.97
CA ASP A 174 -20.30 7.81 -11.37
C ASP A 174 -18.96 7.29 -11.92
N GLU A 175 -18.28 8.05 -12.77
CA GLU A 175 -16.98 7.64 -13.32
C GLU A 175 -15.88 7.66 -12.24
N VAL A 176 -15.95 8.62 -11.31
CA VAL A 176 -15.06 8.67 -10.14
C VAL A 176 -15.22 7.41 -9.29
N TYR A 177 -16.47 6.98 -9.00
CA TYR A 177 -16.71 5.74 -8.26
C TYR A 177 -16.17 4.50 -8.98
N LEU A 178 -16.28 4.45 -10.32
CA LEU A 178 -15.74 3.34 -11.10
C LEU A 178 -14.21 3.27 -10.97
N ILE A 179 -13.51 4.39 -11.12
CA ILE A 179 -12.05 4.48 -10.99
C ILE A 179 -11.60 4.04 -9.59
N TRP A 180 -12.28 4.54 -8.55
CA TRP A 180 -11.99 4.12 -7.17
C TRP A 180 -12.27 2.64 -6.92
N ASN A 181 -13.31 2.07 -7.54
CA ASN A 181 -13.61 0.65 -7.46
C ASN A 181 -12.49 -0.22 -8.02
N VAL A 182 -11.90 0.16 -9.15
CA VAL A 182 -10.74 -0.56 -9.72
C VAL A 182 -9.60 -0.60 -8.71
N ASN A 183 -9.29 0.54 -8.08
CA ASN A 183 -8.23 0.61 -7.08
C ASN A 183 -8.54 -0.26 -5.84
N ASN A 184 -9.78 -0.21 -5.33
CA ASN A 184 -10.20 -1.02 -4.18
C ASN A 184 -10.20 -2.52 -4.48
N LEU A 185 -10.60 -2.92 -5.69
CA LEU A 185 -10.61 -4.32 -6.11
C LEU A 185 -9.18 -4.88 -6.19
N LEU A 186 -8.23 -4.09 -6.71
CA LEU A 186 -6.82 -4.46 -6.69
C LEU A 186 -6.26 -4.57 -5.27
N CYS A 187 -6.71 -3.69 -4.37
CA CYS A 187 -6.39 -3.75 -2.95
C CYS A 187 -6.90 -5.06 -2.31
N CYS A 188 -8.12 -5.49 -2.65
CA CYS A 188 -8.66 -6.79 -2.22
C CYS A 188 -7.76 -7.94 -2.69
N PHE A 189 -7.33 -7.95 -3.96
CA PHE A 189 -6.43 -8.99 -4.46
C PHE A 189 -5.09 -8.99 -3.73
N LEU A 190 -4.52 -7.81 -3.45
CA LEU A 190 -3.32 -7.69 -2.63
C LEU A 190 -3.54 -8.31 -1.24
N TYR A 191 -4.64 -8.01 -0.55
CA TYR A 191 -4.91 -8.57 0.77
C TYR A 191 -5.16 -10.08 0.74
N ILE A 192 -5.89 -10.60 -0.25
CA ILE A 192 -6.06 -12.04 -0.47
C ILE A 192 -4.70 -12.71 -0.66
N SER A 193 -3.82 -12.10 -1.45
CA SER A 193 -2.48 -12.62 -1.72
C SER A 193 -1.64 -12.77 -0.44
N ILE A 194 -1.76 -11.78 0.47
CA ILE A 194 -1.09 -11.76 1.76
C ILE A 194 -1.67 -12.81 2.70
N ILE A 195 -3.01 -12.88 2.80
CA ILE A 195 -3.72 -13.89 3.59
C ILE A 195 -3.30 -15.30 3.14
N TYR A 196 -3.40 -15.57 1.84
CA TYR A 196 -3.00 -16.83 1.24
C TYR A 196 -1.56 -17.19 1.61
N THR A 197 -0.64 -16.24 1.48
CA THR A 197 0.78 -16.46 1.79
C THR A 197 0.98 -16.74 3.27
N PHE A 198 0.34 -15.99 4.18
CA PHE A 198 0.43 -16.25 5.62
C PHE A 198 -0.17 -17.59 6.03
N LEU A 199 -1.27 -18.03 5.40
CA LEU A 199 -1.87 -19.34 5.65
C LEU A 199 -0.99 -20.48 5.15
N LYS A 200 -0.32 -20.30 4.00
CA LYS A 200 0.60 -21.28 3.41
C LYS A 200 1.87 -21.48 4.26
N LEU A 201 2.22 -20.55 5.15
CA LEU A 201 3.29 -20.73 6.12
C LEU A 201 2.92 -21.86 7.10
N LYS A 202 3.44 -23.06 6.82
CA LYS A 202 3.41 -24.20 7.74
C LYS A 202 4.24 -23.87 8.99
N LYS A 203 3.79 -24.41 10.12
CA LYS A 203 4.52 -24.38 11.40
C LYS A 203 5.91 -24.97 11.23
#